data_AF-A0A1F5DY42-F1
#
_entry.id   AF-A0A1F5DY42-F1
#
_cell.length_a   1.000
_cell.length_b   1.000
_cell.length_c   1.000
_cell.angle_alpha   90.00
_cell.angle_beta   90.00
_cell.angle_gamma   90.00
#
_symmetry.space_group_name_H-M   'P 1'
#
loop_
_entity.id
_entity.type
_entity.pdbx_description
1 polymer ?
#
loop_
_entity_poly.entity_id
_entity_poly.type
_entity_poly.pdbx_seq_one_letter_code
_entity_poly.pdbx_strand_id
1 'polypeptide(L)'
;MKPWLLNILACPMDKHHPLEAYFYRWETPEAEMEKIAAEVGKPKMEREDKYRILKKQLGDGTISPPAMRAIKDLTGSKAANTLLAKASKLLQGKPESREDIDALYSYMNLPDLGEGLLFCPECDRWYPIGSAVESIPEMMPDELREEEKDLEWLKKWGAVVPEKVLKNGKPFKPG
;
A
#
# COMPACT_ATOMS: atom_id res chain seq x y z
N MET A 1 5.25 2.96 -5.62
CA MET A 1 5.48 2.30 -4.32
C MET A 1 4.97 0.87 -4.40
N LYS A 2 5.82 -0.11 -4.09
CA LYS A 2 5.38 -1.50 -3.96
C LYS A 2 4.46 -1.68 -2.74
N PRO A 3 3.31 -2.36 -2.84
CA PRO A 3 2.48 -2.67 -1.68
C PRO A 3 3.22 -3.44 -0.58
N TRP A 4 4.25 -4.23 -0.95
CA TRP A 4 5.15 -4.88 -0.01
C TRP A 4 5.73 -3.93 1.05
N LEU A 5 6.00 -2.67 0.70
CA LEU A 5 6.63 -1.71 1.60
C LEU A 5 5.80 -1.45 2.87
N LEU A 6 4.47 -1.58 2.79
CA LEU A 6 3.57 -1.40 3.93
C LEU A 6 3.83 -2.37 5.09
N ASN A 7 4.50 -3.49 4.82
CA ASN A 7 4.87 -4.46 5.85
C ASN A 7 5.96 -3.94 6.79
N ILE A 8 6.72 -2.90 6.40
CA ILE A 8 7.80 -2.34 7.22
C ILE A 8 7.60 -0.87 7.57
N LEU A 9 6.68 -0.16 6.90
CA LEU A 9 6.40 1.22 7.24
C LEU A 9 5.69 1.31 8.59
N ALA A 10 6.24 2.14 9.46
CA ALA A 10 5.66 2.54 10.72
C ALA A 10 5.57 4.07 10.75
N CYS A 11 4.64 4.62 11.53
CA CYS A 11 4.56 6.07 11.69
C CYS A 11 5.88 6.58 12.29
N PRO A 12 6.54 7.58 11.68
CA PRO A 12 7.80 8.12 12.19
C PRO A 12 7.66 8.80 13.55
N MET A 13 6.44 9.19 13.95
CA MET A 13 6.19 9.99 15.14
C MET A 13 5.95 9.16 16.40
N ASP A 14 5.12 8.11 16.32
CA ASP A 14 4.77 7.24 17.46
C ASP A 14 5.24 5.79 17.30
N LYS A 15 5.85 5.45 16.15
CA LYS A 15 6.31 4.09 15.78
C LYS A 15 5.18 3.07 15.62
N HIS A 16 3.93 3.52 15.49
CA HIS A 16 2.80 2.64 15.24
C HIS A 16 2.95 1.86 13.93
N HIS A 17 2.66 0.57 13.98
CA HIS A 17 2.52 -0.31 12.83
C HIS A 17 1.39 -1.31 13.09
N PRO A 18 0.50 -1.58 12.12
CA PRO A 18 0.51 -1.10 10.73
C PRO A 18 -0.15 0.27 10.53
N LEU A 19 0.21 0.94 9.44
CA LEU A 19 -0.53 2.10 8.94
C LEU A 19 -1.70 1.65 8.06
N GLU A 20 -2.79 2.42 8.07
CA GLU A 20 -3.81 2.31 7.03
C GLU A 20 -3.29 2.93 5.73
N ALA A 21 -3.56 2.29 4.59
CA ALA A 21 -3.13 2.79 3.29
C ALA A 21 -4.33 2.96 2.36
N TYR A 22 -4.44 4.14 1.75
CA TYR A 22 -5.49 4.49 0.81
C TYR A 22 -4.84 4.73 -0.55
N PHE A 23 -5.15 3.88 -1.52
CA PHE A 23 -4.55 3.96 -2.86
C PHE A 23 -5.46 4.76 -3.77
N TYR A 24 -4.92 5.79 -4.42
CA TYR A 24 -5.69 6.71 -5.25
C TYR A 24 -5.38 6.54 -6.74
N ARG A 25 -4.12 6.25 -7.08
CA ARG A 25 -3.70 6.00 -8.46
C ARG A 25 -2.53 5.03 -8.53
N TRP A 26 -2.63 4.03 -9.40
CA TRP A 26 -1.50 3.17 -9.77
C TRP A 26 -0.59 3.89 -10.77
N GLU A 27 0.72 3.74 -10.62
CA GLU A 27 1.71 4.08 -11.65
C GLU A 27 1.73 2.98 -12.72
N THR A 28 1.59 1.72 -12.30
CA THR A 28 1.39 0.59 -13.21
C THR A 28 0.13 0.80 -14.06
N PRO A 29 0.23 0.86 -15.39
CA PRO A 29 -0.93 1.05 -16.26
C PRO A 29 -1.94 -0.10 -16.14
N GLU A 30 -3.24 0.18 -16.36
CA GLU A 30 -4.30 -0.83 -16.22
C GLU A 30 -4.06 -2.07 -17.11
N ALA A 31 -3.61 -1.88 -18.35
CA ALA A 31 -3.31 -3.01 -19.24
C ALA A 31 -2.18 -3.93 -18.71
N GLU A 32 -1.23 -3.39 -17.93
CA GLU A 32 -0.21 -4.20 -17.28
C GLU A 32 -0.76 -4.83 -16.00
N MET A 33 -1.60 -4.13 -15.25
CA MET A 33 -2.33 -4.68 -14.10
C MET A 33 -3.18 -5.90 -14.50
N GLU A 34 -3.87 -5.82 -15.63
CA GLU A 34 -4.67 -6.93 -16.20
C GLU A 34 -3.81 -8.14 -16.54
N LYS A 35 -2.61 -7.94 -17.11
CA LYS A 35 -1.68 -9.05 -17.36
C LYS A 35 -1.19 -9.69 -16.06
N ILE A 36 -0.86 -8.88 -15.04
CA ILE A 36 -0.47 -9.40 -13.72
C ILE A 36 -1.62 -10.24 -13.14
N ALA A 37 -2.86 -9.74 -13.21
CA ALA A 37 -4.05 -10.45 -12.75
C ALA A 37 -4.32 -11.74 -13.54
N ALA A 38 -4.09 -11.76 -14.85
CA ALA A 38 -4.29 -12.96 -15.68
C ALA A 38 -3.27 -14.08 -15.39
N GLU A 39 -2.06 -13.70 -14.95
CA GLU A 39 -0.96 -14.62 -14.66
C GLU A 39 -0.82 -14.96 -13.16
N VAL A 40 -1.69 -14.43 -12.30
CA VAL A 40 -1.56 -14.58 -10.85
C VAL A 40 -1.76 -16.03 -10.38
N GLY A 41 -0.78 -16.54 -9.64
CA GLY A 41 -0.76 -17.94 -9.17
C GLY A 41 -0.27 -18.92 -10.24
N LYS A 42 0.47 -18.43 -11.24
CA LYS A 42 1.19 -19.25 -12.22
C LYS A 42 2.70 -19.08 -11.97
N PRO A 43 3.32 -19.93 -11.12
CA PRO A 43 4.69 -19.74 -10.68
C PRO A 43 5.68 -19.75 -11.83
N LYS A 44 6.46 -18.67 -11.93
CA LYS A 44 7.51 -18.51 -12.94
C LYS A 44 8.89 -18.92 -12.41
N MET A 45 9.64 -19.69 -13.20
CA MET A 45 10.95 -20.25 -12.81
C MET A 45 11.99 -19.14 -12.52
N GLU A 46 11.94 -18.03 -13.25
CA GLU A 46 12.83 -16.88 -13.08
C GLU A 46 12.61 -16.09 -11.77
N ARG A 47 11.60 -16.44 -10.97
CA ARG A 47 11.27 -15.80 -9.69
C ARG A 47 11.49 -16.69 -8.47
N GLU A 48 12.02 -17.89 -8.64
CA GLU A 48 12.19 -18.85 -7.54
C GLU A 48 12.99 -18.30 -6.34
N ASP A 49 14.06 -17.53 -6.60
CA ASP A 49 14.83 -16.89 -5.54
C ASP A 49 13.98 -15.90 -4.74
N LYS A 50 13.09 -15.16 -5.42
CA LYS A 50 12.19 -14.20 -4.79
C LYS A 50 11.10 -14.90 -4.00
N TYR A 51 10.56 -16.01 -4.50
CA TYR A 51 9.60 -16.84 -3.76
C TYR A 51 10.21 -17.41 -2.48
N ARG A 52 11.47 -17.85 -2.54
CA ARG A 52 12.20 -18.34 -1.37
C ARG A 52 12.35 -17.26 -0.30
N ILE A 53 12.68 -16.04 -0.71
CA ILE A 53 12.76 -14.88 0.18
C ILE A 53 11.38 -14.58 0.78
N LEU A 54 10.33 -14.53 -0.03
CA LEU A 54 8.98 -14.26 0.45
C LEU A 54 8.49 -15.34 1.45
N LYS A 55 8.77 -16.63 1.19
CA LYS A 55 8.48 -17.71 2.14
C LYS A 55 9.17 -17.50 3.49
N LYS A 56 10.44 -17.06 3.47
CA LYS A 56 11.15 -16.71 4.71
C LYS A 56 10.49 -15.53 5.43
N GLN A 57 10.15 -14.47 4.70
CA GLN A 57 9.48 -13.28 5.25
C GLN A 57 8.09 -13.58 5.83
N LEU A 58 7.38 -14.55 5.26
CA LEU A 58 6.12 -15.05 5.84
C LEU A 58 6.37 -15.83 7.14
N GLY A 59 7.45 -16.59 7.22
CA GLY A 59 7.80 -17.40 8.39
C GLY A 59 8.43 -16.62 9.55
N ASP A 60 9.17 -15.56 9.26
CA ASP A 60 9.81 -14.72 10.28
C ASP A 60 8.95 -13.52 10.74
N GLY A 61 7.75 -13.35 10.17
CA GLY A 61 6.81 -12.29 10.52
C GLY A 61 7.09 -10.95 9.86
N THR A 62 8.06 -10.85 8.93
CA THR A 62 8.28 -9.64 8.14
C THR A 62 7.06 -9.27 7.32
N ILE A 63 6.35 -10.25 6.74
CA ILE A 63 5.04 -9.98 6.13
C ILE A 63 4.00 -9.86 7.24
N SER A 64 3.33 -8.72 7.28
CA SER A 64 2.30 -8.36 8.26
C SER A 64 0.91 -8.49 7.61
N PRO A 65 0.16 -9.59 7.85
CA PRO A 65 -1.22 -9.68 7.41
C PRO A 65 -2.10 -8.49 7.85
N PRO A 66 -1.94 -7.92 9.06
CA PRO A 66 -2.63 -6.69 9.42
C PRO A 66 -2.34 -5.51 8.48
N ALA A 67 -1.07 -5.30 8.08
CA ALA A 67 -0.71 -4.23 7.14
C ALA A 67 -1.39 -4.41 5.78
N MET A 68 -1.37 -5.63 5.25
CA MET A 68 -2.00 -5.93 3.96
C MET A 68 -3.53 -5.80 4.01
N ARG A 69 -4.16 -6.10 5.16
CA ARG A 69 -5.61 -5.90 5.35
C ARG A 69 -6.01 -4.44 5.55
N ALA A 70 -5.07 -3.57 5.93
CA ALA A 70 -5.31 -2.16 6.13
C ALA A 70 -5.27 -1.34 4.83
N ILE A 71 -5.05 -2.01 3.68
CA ILE A 71 -5.10 -1.40 2.35
C ILE A 71 -6.56 -1.20 1.91
N LYS A 72 -6.86 0.01 1.46
CA LYS A 72 -8.10 0.40 0.82
C LYS A 72 -7.76 0.90 -0.58
N ASP A 73 -8.01 0.06 -1.58
CA ASP A 73 -7.80 0.43 -2.98
C ASP A 73 -9.00 1.23 -3.51
N LEU A 74 -8.80 2.53 -3.72
CA LEU A 74 -9.80 3.47 -4.22
C LEU A 74 -9.50 3.91 -5.66
N THR A 75 -8.61 3.20 -6.37
CA THR A 75 -8.19 3.54 -7.73
C THR A 75 -9.25 3.25 -8.78
N GLY A 76 -10.22 2.40 -8.47
CA GLY A 76 -11.21 1.89 -9.41
C GLY A 76 -10.72 0.74 -10.31
N SER A 77 -9.46 0.33 -10.21
CA SER A 77 -8.90 -0.78 -11.00
C SER A 77 -9.52 -2.13 -10.58
N LYS A 78 -10.19 -2.80 -11.50
CA LYS A 78 -10.77 -4.14 -11.23
C LYS A 78 -9.68 -5.20 -11.11
N ALA A 79 -8.63 -5.09 -11.92
CA ALA A 79 -7.50 -6.01 -11.88
C ALA A 79 -6.75 -5.90 -10.54
N ALA A 80 -6.46 -4.68 -10.08
CA ALA A 80 -5.81 -4.45 -8.79
C ALA A 80 -6.63 -5.00 -7.62
N ASN A 81 -7.94 -4.72 -7.61
CA ASN A 81 -8.85 -5.21 -6.57
C ASN A 81 -8.93 -6.74 -6.55
N THR A 82 -8.88 -7.39 -7.71
CA THR A 82 -8.83 -8.87 -7.80
C THR A 82 -7.55 -9.43 -7.20
N LEU A 83 -6.40 -8.81 -7.49
CA LEU A 83 -5.11 -9.18 -6.93
C LEU A 83 -5.09 -8.99 -5.40
N LEU A 84 -5.53 -7.83 -4.92
CA LEU A 84 -5.63 -7.53 -3.49
C LEU A 84 -6.53 -8.54 -2.78
N ALA A 85 -7.75 -8.80 -3.29
CA ALA A 85 -8.68 -9.74 -2.68
C ALA A 85 -8.08 -11.16 -2.58
N LYS A 86 -7.38 -11.62 -3.63
CA LYS A 86 -6.68 -12.91 -3.62
C LYS A 86 -5.57 -12.92 -2.56
N ALA A 87 -4.73 -11.90 -2.53
CA ALA A 87 -3.65 -11.78 -1.53
C ALA A 87 -4.19 -11.72 -0.10
N SER A 88 -5.21 -10.91 0.17
CA SER A 88 -5.86 -10.80 1.48
C SER A 88 -6.45 -12.12 1.94
N LYS A 89 -7.08 -12.88 1.05
CA LYS A 89 -7.62 -14.21 1.35
C LYS A 89 -6.51 -15.19 1.72
N LEU A 90 -5.41 -15.20 0.99
CA LEU A 90 -4.27 -16.07 1.27
C LEU A 90 -3.64 -15.76 2.63
N LEU A 91 -3.52 -14.48 2.98
CA LEU A 91 -2.98 -14.02 4.26
C LEU A 91 -3.92 -14.25 5.47
N GLN A 92 -5.18 -14.64 5.25
CA GLN A 92 -6.06 -15.14 6.32
C GLN A 92 -5.78 -16.61 6.65
N GLY A 93 -5.24 -17.36 5.69
CA GLY A 93 -4.82 -18.74 5.86
C GLY A 93 -3.31 -18.86 6.07
N LYS A 94 -2.77 -20.01 5.69
CA LYS A 94 -1.34 -20.28 5.67
C LYS A 94 -0.91 -20.55 4.22
N PRO A 95 -0.33 -19.56 3.52
CA PRO A 95 0.11 -19.75 2.14
C PRO A 95 1.35 -20.65 2.12
N GLU A 96 1.25 -21.83 1.48
CA GLU A 96 2.33 -22.84 1.48
C GLU A 96 2.73 -23.26 0.05
N SER A 97 1.77 -23.32 -0.86
CA SER A 97 1.97 -23.77 -2.25
C SER A 97 2.79 -22.76 -3.06
N ARG A 98 3.36 -23.19 -4.20
CA ARG A 98 4.10 -22.25 -5.08
C ARG A 98 3.15 -21.22 -5.68
N GLU A 99 1.93 -21.63 -5.96
CA GLU A 99 0.84 -20.83 -6.52
C GLU A 99 0.40 -19.72 -5.54
N ASP A 100 0.29 -20.03 -4.25
CA ASP A 100 -0.03 -19.04 -3.22
C ASP A 100 1.08 -18.00 -3.10
N ILE A 101 2.34 -18.46 -3.11
CA ILE A 101 3.50 -17.59 -2.98
C ILE A 101 3.67 -16.71 -4.22
N ASP A 102 3.44 -17.24 -5.42
CA ASP A 102 3.40 -16.42 -6.64
C ASP A 102 2.26 -15.41 -6.59
N ALA A 103 1.07 -15.78 -6.12
CA ALA A 103 -0.05 -14.85 -6.02
C ALA A 103 0.23 -13.69 -5.05
N LEU A 104 0.80 -14.00 -3.88
CA LEU A 104 1.25 -13.01 -2.91
C LEU A 104 2.37 -12.13 -3.47
N TYR A 105 3.39 -12.74 -4.07
CA TYR A 105 4.50 -12.00 -4.68
C TYR A 105 3.99 -11.06 -5.77
N SER A 106 3.07 -11.54 -6.61
CA SER A 106 2.51 -10.79 -7.73
C SER A 106 1.82 -9.52 -7.28
N TYR A 107 0.95 -9.57 -6.26
CA TYR A 107 0.32 -8.36 -5.74
C TYR A 107 1.30 -7.44 -5.00
N MET A 108 2.16 -8.00 -4.15
CA MET A 108 3.02 -7.20 -3.28
C MET A 108 4.17 -6.52 -4.01
N ASN A 109 4.68 -7.11 -5.09
CA ASN A 109 5.96 -6.71 -5.69
C ASN A 109 5.90 -6.33 -7.16
N LEU A 110 4.82 -6.62 -7.90
CA LEU A 110 4.75 -6.28 -9.34
C LEU A 110 4.13 -4.91 -9.58
N PRO A 111 2.93 -4.57 -9.06
CA PRO A 111 2.37 -3.23 -9.19
C PRO A 111 3.18 -2.19 -8.43
N ASP A 112 3.21 -0.97 -8.96
CA ASP A 112 3.69 0.24 -8.31
C ASP A 112 2.54 1.23 -8.15
N LEU A 113 2.26 1.61 -6.90
CA LEU A 113 1.32 2.67 -6.56
C LEU A 113 1.96 4.03 -6.80
N GLY A 114 1.37 4.85 -7.67
CA GLY A 114 1.86 6.20 -7.95
C GLY A 114 1.43 7.20 -6.89
N GLU A 115 0.15 7.20 -6.50
CA GLU A 115 -0.42 8.17 -5.56
C GLU A 115 -1.34 7.53 -4.52
N GLY A 116 -1.27 8.03 -3.29
CA GLY A 116 -2.07 7.53 -2.17
C GLY A 116 -1.87 8.32 -0.88
N LEU A 117 -2.34 7.74 0.21
CA LEU A 117 -2.23 8.30 1.56
C LEU A 117 -2.03 7.19 2.58
N LEU A 118 -1.06 7.38 3.48
CA LEU A 118 -0.93 6.59 4.69
C LEU A 118 -1.59 7.31 5.85
N PHE A 119 -2.22 6.58 6.76
CA PHE A 119 -2.82 7.14 7.97
C PHE A 119 -2.42 6.30 9.18
N CYS A 120 -1.92 6.97 10.22
CA CYS A 120 -1.66 6.37 11.51
C CYS A 120 -2.94 6.39 12.35
N PRO A 121 -3.51 5.23 12.72
CA PRO A 121 -4.70 5.18 13.57
C PRO A 121 -4.43 5.50 15.05
N GLU A 122 -3.16 5.63 15.46
CA GLU A 122 -2.78 5.93 16.85
C GLU A 122 -2.66 7.44 17.11
N CYS A 123 -1.94 8.19 16.25
CA CYS A 123 -1.75 9.64 16.44
C CYS A 123 -2.51 10.55 15.46
N ASP A 124 -3.35 9.99 14.59
CA ASP A 124 -4.12 10.70 13.55
C ASP A 124 -3.29 11.42 12.47
N ARG A 125 -1.99 11.11 12.37
CA ARG A 125 -1.15 11.66 11.30
C ARG A 125 -1.39 10.93 9.99
N TRP A 126 -1.40 11.70 8.91
CA TRP A 126 -1.47 11.17 7.57
C TRP A 126 -0.22 11.55 6.78
N TYR A 127 0.17 10.76 5.79
CA TYR A 127 1.32 11.03 4.93
C TYR A 127 0.93 10.83 3.47
N PRO A 128 1.19 11.80 2.58
CA PRO A 128 0.95 11.58 1.17
C PRO A 128 1.93 10.55 0.59
N ILE A 129 1.48 9.87 -0.46
CA ILE A 129 2.35 9.09 -1.35
C ILE A 129 2.24 9.75 -2.72
N GLY A 130 3.36 10.15 -3.31
CA GLY A 130 3.36 10.67 -4.68
C GLY A 130 2.99 12.15 -4.81
N SER A 131 3.09 12.96 -3.74
CA SER A 131 2.75 14.39 -3.81
C SER A 131 3.87 15.20 -4.45
N ALA A 132 5.10 15.02 -3.98
CA ALA A 132 6.30 15.66 -4.53
C ALA A 132 7.01 14.79 -5.58
N VAL A 133 7.15 13.49 -5.30
CA VAL A 133 7.78 12.51 -6.21
C VAL A 133 6.86 11.30 -6.30
N GLU A 134 6.40 10.99 -7.51
CA GLU A 134 5.52 9.83 -7.77
C GLU A 134 6.07 8.58 -7.09
N SER A 135 5.18 7.75 -6.54
CA SER A 135 5.55 6.48 -5.92
C SER A 135 6.34 6.56 -4.61
N ILE A 136 6.64 7.75 -4.07
CA ILE A 136 7.39 7.95 -2.82
C ILE A 136 6.46 8.36 -1.66
N PRO A 137 6.46 7.63 -0.53
CA PRO A 137 5.82 8.08 0.71
C PRO A 137 6.59 9.24 1.36
N GLU A 138 5.90 10.33 1.66
CA GLU A 138 6.50 11.54 2.24
C GLU A 138 6.24 11.57 3.75
N MET A 139 7.05 10.79 4.48
CA MET A 139 6.87 10.56 5.93
C MET A 139 7.77 11.47 6.78
N MET A 140 7.71 12.78 6.53
CA MET A 140 8.48 13.78 7.27
C MET A 140 7.86 14.11 8.64
N PRO A 141 8.66 14.54 9.64
CA PRO A 141 8.16 15.19 10.84
C PRO A 141 7.30 16.42 10.53
N ASP A 142 6.38 16.75 11.43
CA ASP A 142 5.36 17.80 11.21
C ASP A 142 6.01 19.17 10.89
N GLU A 143 7.11 19.51 11.56
CA GLU A 143 7.85 20.76 11.40
C GLU A 143 8.60 20.90 10.07
N LEU A 144 8.76 19.79 9.33
CA LEU A 144 9.38 19.77 8.00
C LEU A 144 8.35 19.67 6.87
N ARG A 145 7.05 19.69 7.20
CA ARG A 145 5.97 19.63 6.22
C ARG A 145 5.49 21.02 5.84
N GLU A 146 5.18 21.17 4.56
CA GLU A 146 4.69 22.43 3.98
C GLU A 146 3.16 22.39 3.92
N GLU A 147 2.50 23.20 4.76
CA GLU A 147 1.04 23.24 4.88
C GLU A 147 0.34 23.44 3.55
N GLU A 148 0.81 24.38 2.73
CA GLU A 148 0.21 24.69 1.42
C GLU A 148 0.20 23.45 0.51
N LYS A 149 1.32 22.72 0.41
CA LYS A 149 1.43 21.50 -0.41
C LYS A 149 0.54 20.38 0.10
N ASP A 150 0.48 20.20 1.40
CA ASP A 150 -0.37 19.19 2.02
C ASP A 150 -1.87 19.48 1.79
N LEU A 151 -2.28 20.74 1.93
CA LEU A 151 -3.66 21.15 1.67
C LEU A 151 -4.02 21.05 0.18
N GLU A 152 -3.11 21.38 -0.73
CA GLU A 152 -3.29 21.16 -2.17
C GLU A 152 -3.48 19.68 -2.50
N TRP A 153 -2.70 18.80 -1.87
CA TRP A 153 -2.85 17.35 -2.02
C TRP A 153 -4.22 16.86 -1.53
N LEU A 154 -4.63 17.29 -0.33
CA LEU A 154 -5.95 16.94 0.21
C LEU A 154 -7.08 17.48 -0.66
N LYS A 155 -6.92 18.67 -1.25
CA LYS A 155 -7.88 19.24 -2.20
C LYS A 155 -7.97 18.41 -3.48
N LYS A 156 -6.83 18.02 -4.06
CA LYS A 156 -6.77 17.17 -5.27
C LYS A 156 -7.55 15.87 -5.08
N TRP A 157 -7.38 15.22 -3.94
CA TRP A 157 -7.96 13.91 -3.64
C TRP A 157 -9.20 13.95 -2.73
N GLY A 158 -9.75 15.14 -2.45
CA GLY A 158 -10.76 15.33 -1.40
C GLY A 158 -12.01 14.46 -1.51
N ALA A 159 -12.37 14.01 -2.71
CA ALA A 159 -13.49 13.10 -2.94
C ALA A 159 -13.26 11.67 -2.40
N VAL A 160 -12.01 11.24 -2.28
CA VAL A 160 -11.61 9.88 -1.84
C VAL A 160 -10.79 9.88 -0.55
N VAL A 161 -10.31 11.05 -0.10
CA VAL A 161 -9.65 11.18 1.20
C VAL A 161 -10.63 10.79 2.32
N PRO A 162 -10.20 10.00 3.31
CA PRO A 162 -11.07 9.59 4.41
C PRO A 162 -11.54 10.79 5.23
N GLU A 163 -12.82 10.80 5.61
CA GLU A 163 -13.41 11.89 6.40
C GLU A 163 -12.64 12.18 7.70
N LYS A 164 -12.10 11.14 8.36
CA LYS A 164 -11.26 11.29 9.56
C LYS A 164 -9.99 12.09 9.32
N VAL A 165 -9.40 11.99 8.13
CA VAL A 165 -8.23 12.80 7.73
C VAL A 165 -8.67 14.25 7.51
N LEU A 166 -9.78 14.48 6.83
CA LEU A 166 -10.30 15.83 6.58
C LEU A 166 -10.69 16.55 7.88
N LYS A 167 -11.22 15.82 8.88
CA LYS A 167 -11.69 16.42 10.14
C LYS A 167 -10.62 16.52 11.23
N ASN A 168 -9.78 15.49 11.35
CA ASN A 168 -8.88 15.31 12.49
C ASN A 168 -7.41 15.10 12.09
N GLY A 169 -7.13 15.01 10.79
CA GLY A 169 -5.80 14.70 10.27
C GLY A 169 -4.75 15.69 10.76
N LYS A 170 -3.60 15.15 11.17
CA LYS A 170 -2.42 15.92 11.56
C LYS A 170 -1.31 15.78 10.49
N PRO A 171 -0.45 16.80 10.34
CA PRO A 171 -0.47 18.09 11.03
C PRO A 171 -1.47 19.08 10.44
N PHE A 172 -1.79 18.95 9.15
CA PHE A 172 -2.67 19.86 8.44
C PHE A 172 -3.94 19.15 7.95
N LYS A 173 -5.03 19.91 7.90
CA LYS A 173 -6.34 19.49 7.44
C LYS A 173 -7.08 20.68 6.83
N PRO A 174 -8.05 20.48 5.93
CA PRO A 174 -8.85 21.57 5.41
C PRO A 174 -9.61 22.25 6.56
N GLY A 175 -9.66 23.58 6.52
CA GLY A 175 -10.43 24.40 7.48
C GLY A 175 -11.93 24.26 7.33
#